data_AF-A0A443KGL1-F1
#
_entry.id   AF-A0A443KGL1-F1
#
_cell.length_a   1.000
_cell.length_b   1.000
_cell.length_c   1.000
_cell.angle_alpha   90.00
_cell.angle_beta   90.00
_cell.angle_gamma   90.00
#
_symmetry.space_group_name_H-M   'P 1'
#
loop_
_entity.id
_entity.type
_entity.pdbx_description
1 polymer ?
#
loop_
_entity_poly.entity_id
_entity_poly.type
_entity_poly.pdbx_seq_one_letter_code
_entity_poly.pdbx_strand_id
1 'polypeptide(L)'
;MARHSVPREHWPPVDEMFDRARANPNSPEVWAGSSLRFWADAIDRRILESLLAAETEFLLIQGGRDTATPPELARMVADRFAADGRCNLTYWEFPGLDHGLGDTEGISGMAGILRQAAVWAQAKSRAGAPSSCRKP
;
A
#
# COMPACT_ATOMS: atom_id res chain seq x y z
N MET A 1 12.28 16.68 3.28
CA MET A 1 11.33 16.87 4.40
C MET A 1 11.24 15.57 5.18
N ALA A 2 11.89 15.50 6.33
CA ALA A 2 11.81 14.33 7.21
C ALA A 2 10.47 14.40 7.96
N ARG A 3 9.50 13.56 7.58
CA ARG A 3 8.17 13.53 8.23
C ARG A 3 8.23 13.09 9.71
N HIS A 4 9.35 12.51 10.15
CA HIS A 4 9.55 11.99 11.49
C HIS A 4 10.10 13.01 12.51
N SER A 5 10.35 14.27 12.12
CA SER A 5 10.93 15.28 13.01
C SER A 5 9.91 16.17 13.74
N VAL A 6 8.60 15.92 13.60
CA VAL A 6 7.56 16.65 14.34
C VAL A 6 7.04 15.76 15.49
N PRO A 7 7.29 16.14 16.76
CA PRO A 7 6.72 15.44 17.93
C PRO A 7 5.20 15.29 17.82
N ARG A 8 4.65 14.20 18.35
CA ARG A 8 3.21 13.85 18.17
C ARG A 8 2.28 14.90 18.75
N GLU A 9 2.71 15.57 19.81
CA GLU A 9 2.04 16.72 20.44
C GLU A 9 1.93 17.96 19.53
N HIS A 10 2.72 18.00 18.46
CA HIS A 10 2.73 19.08 17.47
C HIS A 10 2.16 18.63 16.12
N TRP A 11 1.59 17.43 16.04
CA TRP A 11 0.89 17.03 14.84
C TRP A 11 -0.32 17.96 14.66
N PRO A 12 -0.50 18.55 13.47
CA PRO A 12 -1.70 19.34 13.22
C PRO A 12 -2.92 18.47 13.48
N PRO A 13 -4.01 19.02 14.03
CA PRO A 13 -5.23 18.27 14.29
C PRO A 13 -5.75 17.73 12.95
N VAL A 14 -5.44 16.47 12.67
CA VAL A 14 -5.71 15.79 11.39
C VAL A 14 -7.20 15.84 11.11
N ASP A 15 -8.03 15.62 12.13
CA ASP A 15 -9.49 15.65 12.02
C ASP A 15 -10.00 17.04 11.61
N GLU A 16 -9.45 18.12 12.17
CA GLU A 16 -9.84 19.49 11.81
C GLU A 16 -9.42 19.83 10.36
N MET A 17 -8.27 19.31 9.91
CA MET A 17 -7.85 19.46 8.52
C MET A 17 -8.74 18.66 7.57
N PHE A 18 -9.16 17.46 7.97
CA PHE A 18 -10.09 16.64 7.22
C PHE A 18 -11.47 17.27 7.13
N ASP A 19 -11.98 17.83 8.22
CA ASP A 19 -13.26 18.54 8.23
C ASP A 19 -13.21 19.80 7.36
N ARG A 20 -12.11 20.55 7.40
CA ARG A 20 -11.86 21.66 6.47
C ARG A 20 -11.80 21.20 5.02
N ALA A 21 -11.11 20.10 4.73
CA ALA A 21 -11.04 19.55 3.39
C ALA A 21 -12.43 19.17 2.87
N ARG A 22 -13.27 18.54 3.70
CA ARG A 22 -14.67 18.22 3.35
C ARG A 22 -15.51 19.47 3.14
N ALA A 23 -15.40 20.46 4.02
CA ALA A 23 -16.23 21.67 3.99
C ALA A 23 -15.86 22.63 2.86
N ASN A 24 -14.57 22.72 2.51
CA ASN A 24 -14.07 23.65 1.50
C ASN A 24 -12.97 23.03 0.60
N PRO A 25 -13.31 22.02 -0.21
CA PRO A 25 -12.33 21.27 -1.01
C PRO A 25 -11.66 22.11 -2.10
N ASN A 26 -12.26 23.24 -2.51
CA ASN A 26 -11.70 24.13 -3.53
C ASN A 26 -10.80 25.23 -2.95
N SER A 27 -10.54 25.23 -1.65
CA SER A 27 -9.55 26.13 -1.03
C SER A 27 -8.18 25.96 -1.71
N PRO A 28 -7.43 27.05 -1.93
CA PRO A 28 -6.05 26.97 -2.42
C PRO A 28 -5.07 26.42 -1.37
N GLU A 29 -5.55 26.14 -0.15
CA GLU A 29 -4.73 25.60 0.93
C GLU A 29 -4.14 24.22 0.59
N VAL A 30 -2.88 24.04 0.99
CA VAL A 30 -2.13 22.79 0.85
C VAL A 30 -1.77 22.31 2.25
N TRP A 31 -2.06 21.04 2.51
CA TRP A 31 -1.73 20.39 3.77
C TRP A 31 -1.03 19.05 3.50
N ALA A 32 0.03 18.77 4.26
CA ALA A 32 0.87 17.58 4.09
C ALA A 32 1.37 17.33 2.64
N GLY A 33 1.51 18.41 1.85
CA GLY A 33 1.99 18.36 0.46
C GLY A 33 0.90 18.07 -0.58
N SER A 34 -0.38 18.12 -0.22
CA SER A 34 -1.49 17.94 -1.16
C SER A 34 -2.61 18.96 -0.92
N SER A 35 -3.40 19.27 -1.96
CA SER A 35 -4.50 20.24 -1.87
C SER A 35 -5.62 19.71 -0.98
N LEU A 36 -6.46 20.62 -0.46
CA LEU A 36 -7.67 20.18 0.24
C LEU A 36 -8.62 19.38 -0.66
N ARG A 37 -8.62 19.63 -1.98
CA ARG A 37 -9.35 18.78 -2.94
C ARG A 37 -8.89 17.33 -2.89
N PHE A 38 -7.57 17.10 -2.94
CA PHE A 38 -7.01 15.75 -2.85
C PHE A 38 -7.44 15.06 -1.55
N TRP A 39 -7.34 15.75 -0.42
CA TRP A 39 -7.70 15.18 0.87
C TRP A 39 -9.20 14.88 0.92
N ALA A 40 -10.07 15.81 0.53
CA ALA A 40 -11.52 15.58 0.48
C ALA A 40 -11.90 14.34 -0.32
N ASP A 41 -11.18 14.06 -1.41
CA ASP A 41 -11.41 12.88 -2.24
C ASP A 41 -10.83 11.59 -1.64
N ALA A 42 -9.73 11.67 -0.87
CA ALA A 42 -8.95 10.53 -0.41
C ALA A 42 -9.25 10.08 1.04
N ILE A 43 -9.66 10.98 1.94
CA ILE A 43 -9.79 10.72 3.39
C ILE A 43 -10.65 9.49 3.69
N ASP A 44 -11.80 9.39 3.03
CA ASP A 44 -12.77 8.34 3.29
C ASP A 44 -12.57 7.11 2.38
N ARG A 45 -11.56 7.13 1.49
CA ARG A 45 -11.26 6.02 0.58
C ARG A 45 -10.32 5.01 1.22
N ARG A 46 -10.90 3.86 1.58
CA ARG A 46 -10.13 2.70 2.01
C ARG A 46 -9.75 1.84 0.82
N ILE A 47 -8.50 1.94 0.37
CA ILE A 47 -7.97 1.17 -0.78
C ILE A 47 -8.24 -0.34 -0.64
N LEU A 48 -8.14 -0.87 0.59
CA LEU A 48 -8.40 -2.28 0.88
C LEU A 48 -9.79 -2.73 0.41
N GLU A 49 -10.83 -1.92 0.58
CA GLU A 49 -12.19 -2.27 0.15
C GLU A 49 -12.27 -2.38 -1.38
N SER A 50 -11.57 -1.52 -2.11
CA SER A 50 -11.47 -1.60 -3.56
C SER A 50 -10.68 -2.83 -4.03
N LEU A 51 -9.61 -3.19 -3.32
CA LEU A 51 -8.84 -4.40 -3.59
C LEU A 51 -9.68 -5.66 -3.37
N LEU A 52 -10.45 -5.69 -2.28
CA LEU A 52 -11.35 -6.80 -1.97
C LEU A 52 -12.53 -6.87 -2.95
N ALA A 53 -13.02 -5.76 -3.48
CA ALA A 53 -14.09 -5.81 -4.49
C ALA A 53 -13.63 -6.35 -5.85
N ALA A 54 -12.33 -6.27 -6.14
CA ALA A 54 -11.79 -6.66 -7.44
C ALA A 54 -11.58 -8.18 -7.56
N GLU A 55 -11.75 -8.67 -8.79
CA GLU A 55 -11.50 -10.07 -9.15
C GLU A 55 -10.14 -10.28 -9.82
N THR A 56 -9.36 -9.21 -10.06
CA THR A 56 -8.04 -9.33 -10.67
C THR A 56 -7.03 -10.01 -9.72
N GLU A 57 -5.98 -10.57 -10.30
CA GLU A 57 -4.81 -11.02 -9.55
C GLU A 57 -4.00 -9.81 -9.05
N PHE A 58 -3.57 -9.88 -7.78
CA PHE A 58 -2.75 -8.88 -7.13
C PHE A 58 -1.41 -9.47 -6.70
N LEU A 59 -0.35 -8.71 -6.91
CA LEU A 59 0.96 -8.95 -6.33
C LEU A 59 1.30 -7.80 -5.39
N LEU A 60 1.40 -8.10 -4.09
CA LEU A 60 1.85 -7.17 -3.07
C LEU A 60 3.30 -7.52 -2.70
N ILE A 61 4.19 -6.54 -2.79
CA ILE A 61 5.63 -6.69 -2.51
C ILE A 61 6.00 -5.74 -1.38
N GLN A 62 6.71 -6.24 -0.37
CA GLN A 62 7.08 -5.46 0.81
C GLN A 62 8.50 -5.78 1.27
N GLY A 63 9.26 -4.76 1.67
CA GLY A 63 10.50 -4.92 2.43
C GLY A 63 10.20 -5.14 3.91
N GLY A 64 10.82 -6.16 4.53
CA GLY A 64 10.60 -6.48 5.94
C GLY A 64 11.30 -5.55 6.94
N ARG A 65 12.23 -4.71 6.46
CA ARG A 65 12.88 -3.63 7.22
C ARG A 65 12.37 -2.24 6.83
N ASP A 66 11.25 -2.19 6.10
CA ASP A 66 10.63 -0.92 5.75
C ASP A 66 10.10 -0.20 7.00
N THR A 67 10.69 0.96 7.29
CA THR A 67 10.30 1.81 8.42
C THR A 67 9.39 2.96 8.01
N ALA A 68 9.27 3.24 6.70
CA ALA A 68 8.41 4.29 6.17
C ALA A 68 6.97 3.78 5.99
N THR A 69 6.83 2.53 5.54
CA THR A 69 5.58 1.78 5.47
C THR A 69 5.77 0.40 6.12
N PRO A 70 5.47 0.26 7.42
CA PRO A 70 5.78 -0.96 8.17
C PRO A 70 5.17 -2.22 7.55
N PRO A 71 5.90 -3.35 7.50
CA PRO A 71 5.45 -4.59 6.84
C PRO A 71 4.17 -5.17 7.46
N GLU A 72 3.87 -4.85 8.72
CA GLU A 72 2.63 -5.23 9.39
C GLU A 72 1.39 -4.74 8.62
N LEU A 73 1.47 -3.59 7.94
CA LEU A 73 0.37 -3.08 7.12
C LEU A 73 0.09 -3.99 5.92
N ALA A 74 1.13 -4.47 5.25
CA ALA A 74 1.00 -5.40 4.12
C ALA A 74 0.48 -6.77 4.59
N ARG A 75 0.96 -7.25 5.75
CA ARG A 75 0.46 -8.49 6.37
C ARG A 75 -1.03 -8.39 6.71
N MET A 76 -1.49 -7.27 7.27
CA MET A 76 -2.92 -7.06 7.52
C MET A 76 -3.78 -7.12 6.26
N VAL A 77 -3.27 -6.63 5.11
CA VAL A 77 -3.96 -6.77 3.81
C VAL A 77 -4.05 -8.25 3.42
N ALA A 78 -2.96 -9.00 3.54
CA ALA A 78 -2.93 -10.43 3.24
C ALA A 78 -3.88 -11.24 4.15
N ASP A 79 -3.86 -10.97 5.45
CA ASP A 79 -4.75 -11.58 6.43
C ASP A 79 -6.21 -11.28 6.12
N ARG A 80 -6.53 -10.06 5.69
CA ARG A 80 -7.90 -9.70 5.31
C ARG A 80 -8.37 -10.43 4.05
N PHE A 81 -7.52 -10.56 3.03
CA PHE A 81 -7.84 -11.37 1.84
C PHE A 81 -8.12 -12.82 2.25
N ALA A 82 -7.29 -13.41 3.09
CA ALA A 82 -7.48 -14.78 3.58
C ALA A 82 -8.78 -14.93 4.39
N ALA A 83 -9.08 -13.99 5.30
CA ALA A 83 -10.30 -13.99 6.10
C ALA A 83 -11.57 -13.88 5.24
N ASP A 84 -11.53 -13.13 4.14
CA ASP A 84 -12.63 -13.00 3.18
C ASP A 84 -12.66 -14.17 2.16
N GLY A 85 -11.82 -15.19 2.34
CA GLY A 85 -11.75 -16.37 1.47
C GLY A 85 -11.26 -16.06 0.05
N ARG A 86 -10.49 -14.98 -0.11
CA ARG A 86 -9.93 -14.53 -1.40
C ARG A 86 -8.55 -15.16 -1.62
N CYS A 87 -8.32 -15.68 -2.83
CA CYS A 87 -7.04 -16.30 -3.22
C CYS A 87 -6.33 -15.57 -4.37
N ASN A 88 -6.87 -14.42 -4.81
CA ASN A 88 -6.32 -13.60 -5.89
C ASN A 88 -5.23 -12.62 -5.42
N LEU A 89 -4.65 -12.81 -4.23
CA LEU A 89 -3.51 -12.04 -3.73
C LEU A 89 -2.29 -12.95 -3.55
N THR A 90 -1.19 -12.58 -4.20
CA THR A 90 0.16 -13.09 -3.90
C THR A 90 0.89 -12.05 -3.07
N TYR A 91 1.40 -12.44 -1.89
CA TYR A 91 2.20 -11.57 -1.04
C TYR A 91 3.66 -12.04 -0.98
N TRP A 92 4.58 -11.16 -1.35
CA TRP A 92 6.02 -11.36 -1.19
C TRP A 92 6.58 -10.37 -0.18
N GLU A 93 7.13 -10.90 0.89
CA GLU A 93 7.90 -10.14 1.85
C GLU A 93 9.38 -10.50 1.71
N PHE A 94 10.23 -9.49 1.66
CA PHE A 94 11.69 -9.64 1.62
C PHE A 94 12.28 -9.16 2.95
N PRO A 95 12.54 -10.05 3.92
CA PRO A 95 12.83 -9.68 5.32
C PRO A 95 14.03 -8.74 5.48
N GLY A 96 15.05 -8.85 4.62
CA GLY A 96 16.26 -8.05 4.68
C GLY A 96 16.18 -6.69 4.01
N LEU A 97 15.09 -6.39 3.31
CA LEU A 97 15.00 -5.19 2.45
C LEU A 97 14.22 -4.06 3.11
N ASP A 98 14.65 -2.83 2.85
CA ASP A 98 14.03 -1.60 3.34
C ASP A 98 12.90 -1.08 2.41
N HIS A 99 12.47 0.17 2.65
CA HIS A 99 11.43 0.85 1.85
C HIS A 99 11.76 0.94 0.36
N GLY A 100 13.04 1.11 0.03
CA GLY A 100 13.54 1.19 -1.35
C GLY A 100 13.86 -0.18 -1.95
N LEU A 101 13.54 -1.27 -1.24
CA LEU A 101 13.97 -2.63 -1.55
C LEU A 101 15.51 -2.77 -1.60
N GLY A 102 16.22 -1.98 -0.79
CA GLY A 102 17.66 -2.07 -0.57
C GLY A 102 17.99 -2.92 0.65
N ASP A 103 19.11 -3.63 0.62
CA ASP A 103 19.59 -4.41 1.76
C ASP A 103 20.33 -3.53 2.81
N THR A 104 20.95 -4.16 3.80
CA THR A 104 21.73 -3.46 4.84
C THR A 104 22.99 -2.76 4.32
N GLU A 105 23.48 -3.15 3.15
CA GLU A 105 24.65 -2.55 2.50
C GLU A 105 24.25 -1.43 1.51
N GLY A 106 22.95 -1.17 1.37
CA GLY A 106 22.40 -0.20 0.42
C GLY A 106 22.34 -0.71 -1.02
N ILE A 107 22.57 -2.01 -1.25
CA ILE A 107 22.49 -2.62 -2.57
C ILE A 107 21.00 -2.84 -2.89
N SER A 108 20.57 -2.29 -4.02
CA SER A 108 19.17 -2.40 -4.43
C SER A 108 18.84 -3.78 -5.00
N GLY A 109 17.87 -4.46 -4.40
CA GLY A 109 17.27 -5.70 -4.92
C GLY A 109 16.23 -5.46 -6.02
N MET A 110 15.87 -4.20 -6.29
CA MET A 110 14.75 -3.79 -7.15
C MET A 110 14.76 -4.48 -8.53
N ALA A 111 15.90 -4.49 -9.22
CA ALA A 111 15.98 -5.05 -10.57
C ALA A 111 15.67 -6.56 -10.60
N GLY A 112 16.10 -7.31 -9.58
CA GLY A 112 15.80 -8.74 -9.46
C GLY A 112 14.33 -8.98 -9.14
N ILE A 113 13.78 -8.19 -8.23
CA ILE A 113 12.36 -8.28 -7.82
C ILE A 113 11.43 -7.94 -8.97
N LEU A 114 11.71 -6.87 -9.74
CA LEU A 114 10.90 -6.50 -10.90
C LEU A 114 10.94 -7.55 -12.01
N ARG A 115 12.07 -8.24 -12.22
CA ARG A 115 12.12 -9.38 -13.14
C ARG A 115 11.23 -10.54 -12.68
N GLN A 116 11.24 -10.85 -11.39
CA GLN A 116 10.36 -11.88 -10.82
C GLN A 116 8.88 -11.49 -10.92
N ALA A 117 8.56 -10.23 -10.62
CA ALA A 117 7.21 -9.69 -10.76
C ALA A 117 6.71 -9.73 -12.20
N ALA A 118 7.59 -9.46 -13.19
CA ALA A 118 7.25 -9.58 -14.60
C ALA A 118 6.91 -11.02 -15.00
N VAL A 119 7.67 -12.01 -14.51
CA VAL A 119 7.37 -13.43 -14.74
C VAL A 119 6.03 -13.82 -14.11
N TRP A 120 5.79 -13.39 -12.86
CA TRP A 120 4.51 -13.60 -12.17
C TRP A 120 3.34 -12.99 -12.98
N ALA A 121 3.47 -11.75 -13.43
CA ALA A 121 2.43 -11.06 -14.18
C ALA A 121 2.13 -11.77 -15.51
N GLN A 122 3.16 -12.20 -16.24
CA GLN A 122 2.97 -12.96 -17.49
C GLN A 122 2.25 -14.30 -17.24
N ALA A 123 2.58 -15.00 -16.15
CA ALA A 123 1.91 -16.24 -15.79
C ALA A 123 0.43 -16.01 -15.47
N LYS A 124 0.10 -14.97 -14.68
CA LYS A 124 -1.29 -14.64 -14.32
C LYS A 124 -2.11 -14.16 -15.52
N SER A 125 -1.55 -13.32 -16.39
CA SER A 125 -2.25 -12.85 -17.60
C SER A 125 -2.56 -13.98 -18.59
N ARG A 126 -1.72 -15.02 -18.67
CA ARG A 126 -1.96 -16.19 -19.53
C ARG A 126 -3.03 -17.14 -18.98
N ALA A 127 -3.24 -17.15 -17.67
CA ALA A 127 -4.20 -18.06 -17.03
C ALA A 127 -5.68 -17.66 -17.27
N GLY A 128 -5.95 -16.42 -17.70
CA GLY A 128 -7.24 -15.96 -18.22
C GLY A 128 -8.39 -15.83 -17.21
N ALA A 129 -8.35 -16.55 -16.09
CA ALA A 129 -9.30 -16.46 -14.99
C ALA A 129 -8.55 -16.33 -13.64
N PRO A 130 -9.10 -15.56 -12.68
CA PRO A 130 -8.49 -15.41 -11.38
C PRO A 130 -8.46 -16.74 -10.60
N SER A 131 -7.47 -16.83 -9.72
CA SER A 131 -7.14 -17.99 -8.92
C SER A 131 -8.34 -18.36 -8.04
N SER A 132 -8.98 -19.49 -8.34
CA SER A 132 -9.97 -20.06 -7.41
C SER A 132 -9.24 -20.72 -6.24
N CYS A 133 -9.76 -20.52 -5.03
CA CYS A 133 -9.26 -21.24 -3.88
C CYS A 133 -9.51 -22.74 -4.08
N ARG A 134 -8.45 -23.53 -4.21
CA ARG A 134 -8.56 -24.98 -4.00
C ARG A 134 -8.88 -25.17 -2.52
N LYS A 135 -10.13 -25.55 -2.20
CA LYS A 135 -10.45 -26.05 -0.87
C LYS A 135 -9.67 -27.36 -0.64
N PRO A 136 -9.12 -27.57 0.57
CA PRO A 136 -8.48 -28.83 0.93
C PRO A 136 -9.46 -30.00 0.82
#